data_AF-A0A7S7QMZ6-F1
#
_entry.id   AF-A0A7S7QMZ6-F1
#
_cell.length_a   1.000
_cell.length_b   1.000
_cell.length_c   1.000
_cell.angle_alpha   90.00
_cell.angle_beta   90.00
_cell.angle_gamma   90.00
#
_symmetry.space_group_name_H-M   'P 1'
#
loop_
_entity.id
_entity.type
_entity.pdbx_description
1 polymer ?
#
loop_
_entity_poly.entity_id
_entity_poly.type
_entity_poly.pdbx_seq_one_letter_code
_entity_poly.pdbx_strand_id
1 'polypeptide(L)'
;MGRIITNLEQALADLELLESDHDVIGELLRGSALDLDEAADAWQRSDETVRKECEKAAAKKRWIGFKFKGRWIIGEKRLLNWIEQVDGLPARLAAESRLRKRAMQKAHRNQARCSPLQE
;
A
#
# COMPACT_ATOMS: atom_id res chain seq x y z
N MET A 1 -23.01 28.70 -19.91
CA MET A 1 -21.58 28.31 -19.81
C MET A 1 -21.34 27.62 -18.46
N GLY A 2 -21.56 26.31 -18.30
CA GLY A 2 -21.41 25.72 -16.96
C GLY A 2 -21.50 24.20 -16.80
N ARG A 3 -21.52 23.39 -17.88
CA ARG A 3 -21.55 21.92 -17.77
C ARG A 3 -20.28 21.22 -18.26
N ILE A 4 -19.45 21.92 -19.03
CA ILE A 4 -18.24 21.35 -19.64
C ILE A 4 -17.10 21.30 -18.62
N ILE A 5 -17.03 22.27 -17.70
CA ILE A 5 -15.97 22.36 -16.68
C ILE A 5 -16.10 21.23 -15.65
N THR A 6 -17.33 20.87 -15.24
CA THR A 6 -17.58 19.81 -14.26
C THR A 6 -17.13 18.43 -14.75
N ASN A 7 -17.36 18.13 -16.03
CA ASN A 7 -16.90 16.86 -16.63
C ASN A 7 -15.38 16.80 -16.76
N LEU A 8 -14.70 17.94 -16.93
CA LEU A 8 -13.25 17.96 -17.04
C LEU A 8 -12.58 17.73 -15.67
N GLU A 9 -13.13 18.31 -14.60
CA GLU A 9 -12.65 18.05 -13.23
C GLU A 9 -12.94 16.61 -12.78
N GLN A 10 -14.08 16.04 -13.17
CA GLN A 10 -14.38 14.63 -12.91
C GLN A 10 -13.50 13.69 -13.73
N ALA A 11 -13.27 14.00 -15.02
CA ALA A 11 -12.37 13.21 -15.86
C ALA A 11 -10.91 13.32 -15.40
N LEU A 12 -10.46 14.49 -14.95
CA LEU A 12 -9.14 14.68 -14.34
C LEU A 12 -9.04 13.97 -12.98
N ALA A 13 -10.08 13.97 -12.16
CA ALA A 13 -10.10 13.21 -10.91
C ALA A 13 -10.09 11.69 -11.16
N ASP A 14 -10.75 11.22 -12.23
CA ASP A 14 -10.75 9.82 -12.65
C ASP A 14 -9.39 9.41 -13.25
N LEU A 15 -8.75 10.30 -14.02
CA LEU A 15 -7.37 10.14 -14.53
C LEU A 15 -6.32 10.21 -13.41
N GLU A 16 -6.47 11.09 -12.44
CA GLU A 16 -5.57 11.21 -11.28
C GLU A 16 -5.76 10.00 -10.32
N LEU A 17 -6.98 9.46 -10.25
CA LEU A 17 -7.25 8.14 -9.68
C LEU A 17 -6.49 7.07 -10.44
N LEU A 18 -6.60 7.04 -11.78
CA LEU A 18 -5.98 6.03 -12.65
C LEU A 18 -4.45 6.10 -12.62
N GLU A 19 -3.86 7.30 -12.57
CA GLU A 19 -2.42 7.51 -12.41
C GLU A 19 -1.95 7.13 -11.00
N SER A 20 -2.75 7.43 -9.97
CA SER A 20 -2.50 6.92 -8.62
C SER A 20 -2.66 5.41 -8.53
N ASP A 21 -3.58 4.82 -9.29
CA ASP A 21 -3.85 3.38 -9.37
C ASP A 21 -2.73 2.67 -10.15
N HIS A 22 -2.18 3.28 -11.20
CA HIS A 22 -1.03 2.78 -11.94
C HIS A 22 0.22 2.62 -11.06
N ASP A 23 0.40 3.49 -10.06
CA ASP A 23 1.53 3.38 -9.14
C ASP A 23 1.36 2.24 -8.14
N VAL A 24 0.13 2.01 -7.63
CA VAL A 24 -0.14 0.88 -6.72
C VAL A 24 -0.24 -0.45 -7.49
N ILE A 25 -0.76 -0.46 -8.72
CA ILE A 25 -0.65 -1.58 -9.66
C ILE A 25 0.83 -1.84 -10.00
N GLY A 26 1.64 -0.79 -10.14
CA GLY A 26 3.09 -0.88 -10.32
C GLY A 26 3.81 -1.50 -9.12
N GLU A 27 3.44 -1.12 -7.89
CA GLU A 27 3.93 -1.77 -6.66
C GLU A 27 3.43 -3.21 -6.54
N LEU A 28 2.19 -3.50 -6.93
CA LEU A 28 1.63 -4.85 -6.99
C LEU A 28 2.39 -5.73 -8.00
N LEU A 29 2.68 -5.22 -9.19
CA LEU A 29 3.47 -5.90 -10.22
C LEU A 29 4.94 -6.09 -9.81
N ARG A 30 5.48 -5.22 -8.95
CA ARG A 30 6.82 -5.35 -8.36
C ARG A 30 6.85 -6.24 -7.11
N GLY A 31 5.70 -6.72 -6.63
CA GLY A 31 5.60 -7.55 -5.43
C GLY A 31 5.74 -6.79 -4.10
N SER A 32 5.59 -5.46 -4.13
CA SER A 32 5.69 -4.55 -2.98
C SER A 32 4.32 -4.10 -2.44
N ALA A 33 3.23 -4.70 -2.93
CA ALA A 33 1.91 -4.46 -2.35
C ALA A 33 1.71 -5.28 -1.08
N LEU A 34 1.16 -4.64 -0.06
CA LEU A 34 0.89 -5.18 1.27
C LEU A 34 -0.61 -5.38 1.44
N ASP A 35 -0.99 -6.46 2.11
CA ASP A 35 -2.34 -6.56 2.66
C ASP A 35 -2.45 -5.81 4.01
N LEU A 36 -3.67 -5.78 4.55
CA LEU A 36 -3.99 -5.04 5.77
C LEU A 36 -3.18 -5.54 6.98
N ASP A 37 -2.96 -6.86 7.10
CA ASP A 37 -2.17 -7.47 8.19
C ASP A 37 -0.70 -7.08 8.06
N GLU A 38 -0.14 -7.15 6.84
CA GLU A 38 1.27 -6.78 6.65
C GLU A 38 1.52 -5.30 6.93
N ALA A 39 0.57 -4.45 6.54
CA ALA A 39 0.64 -3.01 6.82
C ALA A 39 0.48 -2.71 8.31
N ALA A 40 -0.43 -3.40 9.00
CA ALA A 40 -0.65 -3.31 10.44
C ALA A 40 0.59 -3.74 11.23
N ASP A 41 1.20 -4.87 10.87
CA ASP A 41 2.45 -5.36 11.45
C ASP A 41 3.62 -4.38 11.24
N ALA A 42 3.78 -3.87 10.01
CA ALA A 42 4.83 -2.90 9.70
C ALA A 42 4.70 -1.61 10.51
N TRP A 43 3.47 -1.08 10.60
CA TRP A 43 3.16 0.15 11.34
C TRP A 43 3.00 -0.07 12.85
N GLN A 44 2.95 -1.32 13.33
CA GLN A 44 2.59 -1.65 14.71
C GLN A 44 1.28 -1.02 15.18
N ARG A 45 0.26 -1.10 14.32
CA ARG A 45 -1.11 -0.67 14.62
C ARG A 45 -2.07 -1.81 14.32
N SER A 46 -3.26 -1.78 14.89
CA SER A 46 -4.29 -2.77 14.57
C SER A 46 -4.81 -2.57 13.14
N ASP A 47 -5.24 -3.66 12.50
CA ASP A 47 -5.90 -3.67 11.18
C ASP A 47 -7.02 -2.62 11.03
N GLU A 48 -7.82 -2.45 12.09
CA GLU A 48 -8.90 -1.46 12.10
C GLU A 48 -8.37 -0.02 11.98
N THR A 49 -7.26 0.28 12.64
CA THR A 49 -6.61 1.59 12.57
C THR A 49 -6.08 1.84 11.17
N VAL A 50 -5.39 0.86 10.58
CA VAL A 50 -4.87 0.96 9.20
C VAL A 50 -6.02 1.16 8.21
N ARG A 51 -7.13 0.42 8.37
CA ARG A 51 -8.32 0.58 7.54
C ARG A 51 -8.90 1.99 7.64
N LYS A 52 -9.13 2.48 8.86
CA LYS A 52 -9.67 3.83 9.09
C LYS A 52 -8.75 4.90 8.50
N GLU A 53 -7.45 4.73 8.60
CA GLU A 53 -6.48 5.66 8.02
C GLU A 53 -6.48 5.60 6.49
N CYS A 54 -6.60 4.42 5.89
CA CYS A 54 -6.79 4.29 4.44
C CYS A 54 -8.07 4.99 3.96
N GLU A 55 -9.18 4.84 4.69
CA GLU A 55 -10.45 5.52 4.40
C GLU A 55 -10.33 7.04 4.52
N LYS A 56 -9.69 7.53 5.58
CA LYS A 56 -9.43 8.98 5.76
C LYS A 56 -8.51 9.54 4.69
N ALA A 57 -7.49 8.79 4.29
CA ALA A 57 -6.52 9.22 3.30
C ALA A 57 -7.14 9.23 1.90
N ALA A 58 -8.01 8.27 1.58
CA ALA A 58 -8.84 8.26 0.38
C ALA A 58 -9.77 9.50 0.34
N ALA A 59 -10.42 9.85 1.45
CA ALA A 59 -11.26 11.05 1.55
C ALA A 59 -10.48 12.35 1.31
N LYS A 60 -9.17 12.36 1.59
CA LYS A 60 -8.25 13.49 1.33
C LYS A 60 -7.55 13.43 -0.04
N LYS A 61 -7.96 12.53 -0.93
CA LYS A 61 -7.29 12.25 -2.22
C LYS A 61 -5.81 11.87 -2.10
N ARG A 62 -5.37 11.35 -0.95
CA ARG A 62 -4.00 10.86 -0.72
C ARG A 62 -4.04 9.36 -0.47
N TRP A 63 -4.27 8.60 -1.53
CA TRP A 63 -4.57 7.18 -1.42
C TRP A 63 -3.35 6.40 -0.94
N ILE A 64 -3.44 5.75 0.21
CA ILE A 64 -2.37 4.88 0.77
C ILE A 64 -2.48 3.46 0.18
N GLY A 65 -3.72 3.05 -0.10
CA GLY A 65 -4.08 1.79 -0.72
C GLY A 65 -5.47 1.88 -1.32
N PHE A 66 -5.87 0.82 -2.02
CA PHE A 66 -7.19 0.70 -2.64
C PHE A 66 -7.86 -0.61 -2.23
N LYS A 67 -9.18 -0.66 -2.40
CA LYS A 67 -9.97 -1.85 -2.09
C LYS A 67 -10.21 -2.66 -3.37
N PHE A 68 -9.72 -3.89 -3.42
CA PHE A 68 -9.91 -4.81 -4.53
C PHE A 68 -10.56 -6.12 -4.06
N LYS A 69 -11.71 -6.48 -4.66
CA LYS A 69 -12.48 -7.69 -4.31
C LYS A 69 -12.67 -7.90 -2.80
N GLY A 70 -12.96 -6.81 -2.07
CA GLY A 70 -13.19 -6.84 -0.63
C GLY A 70 -11.93 -6.83 0.25
N ARG A 71 -10.72 -6.86 -0.34
CA ARG A 71 -9.44 -6.78 0.37
C ARG A 71 -8.79 -5.42 0.16
N TRP A 72 -8.05 -4.96 1.16
CA TRP A 72 -7.22 -3.76 1.03
C TRP A 72 -5.85 -4.14 0.49
N ILE A 73 -5.42 -3.41 -0.53
CA ILE A 73 -4.10 -3.51 -1.15
C ILE A 73 -3.42 -2.16 -0.91
N ILE A 74 -2.30 -2.20 -0.20
CA ILE A 74 -1.60 -1.02 0.31
C ILE A 74 -0.23 -0.95 -0.36
N GLY A 75 0.14 0.21 -0.90
CA GLY A 75 1.48 0.41 -1.45
C GLY A 75 2.49 0.60 -0.33
N GLU A 76 3.57 -0.20 -0.32
CA GLU A 76 4.66 -0.09 0.65
C GLU A 76 5.18 1.35 0.78
N LYS A 77 5.50 2.00 -0.34
CA LYS A 77 6.07 3.36 -0.31
C LYS A 77 5.09 4.38 0.25
N ARG A 78 3.80 4.24 -0.10
CA ARG A 78 2.76 5.14 0.36
C ARG A 78 2.49 4.98 1.85
N LEU A 79 2.50 3.74 2.34
CA LEU A 79 2.44 3.45 3.76
C LEU A 79 3.63 4.08 4.50
N LEU A 80 4.86 3.89 4.02
CA LEU A 80 6.05 4.46 4.66
C LEU A 80 6.04 6.00 4.68
N ASN A 81 5.63 6.64 3.59
CA ASN A 81 5.47 8.10 3.56
C ASN A 81 4.34 8.58 4.48
N TRP A 82 3.27 7.81 4.64
CA TRP A 82 2.19 8.14 5.58
C TRP A 82 2.67 8.04 7.03
N ILE A 83 3.37 6.96 7.37
CA ILE A 83 3.97 6.77 8.71
C ILE A 83 4.93 7.91 9.04
N GLU A 84 5.74 8.36 8.07
CA GLU A 84 6.61 9.51 8.28
C GLU A 84 5.84 10.80 8.57
N GLN A 85 4.72 11.02 7.88
CA GLN A 85 3.90 12.22 8.10
C GLN A 85 3.16 12.20 9.43
N VAL A 86 2.79 11.01 9.94
CA VAL A 86 2.01 10.86 11.18
C VAL A 86 2.89 10.69 12.41
N ASP A 87 3.86 9.78 12.35
CA ASP A 87 4.68 9.36 13.49
C ASP A 87 6.17 9.76 13.34
N GLY A 88 6.58 10.30 12.17
CA GLY A 88 7.92 10.82 11.93
C GLY A 88 8.91 9.83 11.29
N LEU A 89 10.08 10.36 10.92
CA LEU A 89 11.19 9.61 10.32
C LEU A 89 11.63 8.35 11.10
N PRO A 90 11.74 8.34 12.44
CA PRO A 90 12.13 7.11 13.15
C PRO A 90 11.10 5.98 13.01
N ALA A 91 9.81 6.31 12.98
CA ALA A 91 8.74 5.33 12.79
C ALA A 91 8.77 4.75 11.37
N ARG A 92 9.02 5.59 10.36
CA ARG A 92 9.23 5.14 8.97
C ARG A 92 10.37 4.13 8.87
N LEU A 93 11.54 4.44 9.43
CA LEU A 93 12.72 3.56 9.36
C LEU A 93 12.48 2.22 10.07
N ALA A 94 11.75 2.24 11.19
CA ALA A 94 11.36 1.02 11.89
C ALA A 94 10.40 0.16 11.03
N ALA A 95 9.39 0.78 10.40
CA ALA A 95 8.47 0.10 9.51
C ALA A 95 9.18 -0.48 8.27
N GLU A 96 10.07 0.28 7.63
CA GLU A 96 10.88 -0.18 6.49
C GLU A 96 11.74 -1.39 6.88
N SER A 97 12.37 -1.36 8.06
CA SER A 97 13.18 -2.47 8.56
C SER A 97 12.35 -3.74 8.78
N ARG A 98 11.11 -3.61 9.26
CA ARG A 98 10.18 -4.75 9.42
C ARG A 98 9.78 -5.34 8.07
N LEU A 99 9.42 -4.49 7.11
CA LEU A 99 9.06 -4.90 5.75
C LEU A 99 10.22 -5.63 5.06
N ARG A 100 11.45 -5.12 5.17
CA ARG A 100 12.65 -5.81 4.67
C ARG A 100 12.86 -7.17 5.31
N LYS A 101 12.74 -7.28 6.64
CA LYS A 101 12.82 -8.58 7.34
C LYS A 101 11.74 -9.55 6.86
N ARG A 102 10.52 -9.08 6.60
CA ARG A 102 9.42 -9.90 6.11
C ARG A 102 9.69 -10.38 4.68
N ALA A 103 10.18 -9.51 3.80
CA ALA A 103 10.58 -9.85 2.45
C ALA A 103 11.69 -10.91 2.41
N MET A 104 12.71 -10.78 3.26
CA MET A 104 13.77 -11.79 3.41
C MET A 104 13.22 -13.15 3.89
N GLN A 105 12.28 -13.15 4.84
CA GLN A 105 11.64 -14.38 5.32
C GLN A 105 10.76 -15.03 4.25
N LYS A 106 10.00 -14.24 3.47
CA LYS A 106 9.24 -14.73 2.32
C LYS A 106 10.17 -15.37 1.28
N ALA A 107 11.30 -14.74 0.98
CA ALA A 107 12.30 -15.27 0.06
C ALA A 107 12.91 -16.59 0.56
N HIS A 108 13.25 -16.68 1.85
CA HIS A 108 13.78 -17.90 2.46
C HIS A 108 12.76 -19.05 2.45
N ARG A 109 11.49 -18.75 2.74
CA ARG A 109 10.40 -19.75 2.69
C ARG A 109 10.16 -20.28 1.27
N ASN A 110 10.28 -19.43 0.25
CA ASN A 110 10.20 -19.87 -1.15
C ASN A 110 11.39 -20.74 -1.57
N GLN A 111 12.60 -20.47 -1.07
CA GLN A 111 13.78 -21.31 -1.34
C GLN A 111 13.64 -22.70 -0.70
N ALA A 112 13.13 -22.79 0.53
CA ALA A 112 12.88 -24.07 1.21
C ALA A 112 11.79 -24.94 0.53
N ARG A 113 10.86 -24.32 -0.21
CA ARG A 113 9.87 -25.04 -1.03
C ARG A 113 10.42 -25.53 -2.38
N CYS A 114 11.59 -25.04 -2.77
CA CYS A 114 12.25 -25.38 -4.03
C CYS A 114 13.48 -26.29 -3.81
N SER A 115 13.55 -26.97 -2.67
CA SER A 115 14.47 -28.11 -2.52
C SER A 115 13.89 -29.28 -3.32
N PRO A 116 14.57 -29.77 -4.38
CA PRO A 116 14.14 -30.97 -5.06
C PRO A 116 14.15 -32.13 -4.06
N LEU A 117 13.15 -33.01 -4.17
CA LEU A 117 13.20 -34.36 -3.62
C LEU A 117 14.57 -34.95 -3.98
N GLN A 118 15.47 -35.06 -3.01
CA GLN A 118 16.64 -35.91 -3.15
C GLN A 118 16.16 -37.33 -2.85
N GLU A 119 16.13 -38.13 -3.92
CA GLU A 119 16.02 -39.60 -3.90
C GLU A 119 17.15 -40.25 -3.09
#